data_AF-A0A7M7ND22-F1
#
_entry.id   AF-A0A7M7ND22-F1
#
_cell.length_a   1.000
_cell.length_b   1.000
_cell.length_c   1.000
_cell.angle_alpha   90.00
_cell.angle_beta   90.00
_cell.angle_gamma   90.00
#
_symmetry.space_group_name_H-M   'P 1'
#
loop_
_entity.id
_entity.type
_entity.pdbx_description
1 polymer ?
#
loop_
_entity_poly.entity_id
_entity_poly.type
_entity_poly.pdbx_seq_one_letter_code
_entity_poly.pdbx_strand_id
1 'polypeptide(L)'
;MSGHVQSVQYHGINPKICYCFVRGKVVPQVKLSESAYSTWLVLLKETGRICTAECNCCVGVQATCKHIAALLFAVAEVVEEGRNASCTSQPKAWGLPPKKRMKEALHQPQFAENIKVVAMKEDVMHQELDNSRPYRSNFDPRLHCHRARRNINDFDLDWLASITNGNCGLLAYTKREPNELQSTPNISEVDRYEEVVSCDFPLTVAEALQDLSDIQLMEISTHQQQVIIRETKQQAKSNLWKKHRVGRITASVAGDCAAAVRNGTIHGHSQVARVMGYYGSASSSALQWGKSQEKVAVKQYTAYHRLKCKNSNTKCEDTGLWISTKFPYIAASPDAIVTCRYCGEGLLEVKNPYTQRRSTITEYVTQKGSCLVSENGTNHLNRRHPYFAQVQLQLWVSGKKWCDFVVRTIAKVNNLHVERILLDDQYMENILPKIHTFFHKGIVSEFASGRVKDIVINNSVQKTMKSMLEKLDAPARTIKEANFPCGICNDECEESPHDEDKNSIGCDSCDRWFHYFCVGIHGEEPFLRRRKSSWKCNTCSSKLKACKRTRQV
;
A
#
# COMPACT_ATOMS: atom_id res chain seq x y z
N MET A 1 -23.67 27.03 -7.88
CA MET A 1 -23.07 25.99 -6.99
C MET A 1 -24.06 25.27 -6.05
N SER A 2 -24.22 23.95 -6.24
CA SER A 2 -25.01 23.01 -5.42
C SER A 2 -24.49 22.77 -3.98
N GLY A 3 -23.54 23.57 -3.50
CA GLY A 3 -22.89 23.44 -2.18
C GLY A 3 -21.96 22.23 -2.01
N HIS A 4 -21.82 21.39 -3.05
CA HIS A 4 -21.04 20.15 -3.01
C HIS A 4 -19.53 20.36 -3.17
N VAL A 5 -19.10 21.42 -3.86
CA VAL A 5 -17.70 21.83 -3.94
C VAL A 5 -17.53 23.09 -3.11
N GLN A 6 -16.58 23.07 -2.17
CA GLN A 6 -16.37 24.10 -1.18
C GLN A 6 -14.89 24.49 -1.11
N SER A 7 -14.61 25.70 -0.62
CA SER A 7 -13.24 26.16 -0.36
C SER A 7 -12.31 26.04 -1.57
N VAL A 8 -12.81 26.33 -2.78
CA VAL A 8 -11.99 26.34 -4.00
C VAL A 8 -10.94 27.43 -3.86
N GLN A 9 -9.68 27.07 -4.02
CA GLN A 9 -8.54 27.96 -3.93
C GLN A 9 -7.59 27.65 -5.07
N TYR A 10 -7.01 28.68 -5.66
CA TYR A 10 -5.96 28.53 -6.65
C TYR A 10 -4.70 29.25 -6.19
N HIS A 11 -3.55 28.74 -6.61
CA HIS A 11 -2.26 29.37 -6.37
C HIS A 11 -1.46 29.44 -7.67
N GLY A 12 -1.19 30.67 -8.11
CA GLY A 12 -0.19 30.94 -9.13
C GLY A 12 1.16 31.12 -8.45
N ILE A 13 1.94 30.03 -8.32
CA ILE A 13 3.25 30.02 -7.64
C ILE A 13 4.16 31.16 -8.13
N ASN A 14 4.15 31.43 -9.44
CA ASN A 14 4.88 32.54 -10.07
C ASN A 14 4.19 32.93 -11.39
N PRO A 15 4.08 34.22 -11.75
CA PRO A 15 3.59 34.63 -13.08
C PRO A 15 4.39 34.01 -14.24
N LYS A 16 5.69 33.74 -14.06
CA LYS A 16 6.57 33.11 -15.06
C LYS A 16 6.41 31.59 -15.19
N ILE A 17 5.70 30.94 -14.27
CA ILE A 17 5.46 29.49 -14.33
C ILE A 17 4.14 29.26 -15.07
N CYS A 18 4.15 28.39 -16.08
CA CYS A 18 2.97 28.10 -16.91
C CYS A 18 1.89 27.26 -16.20
N TYR A 19 2.10 26.87 -14.94
CA TYR A 19 1.20 26.01 -14.16
C TYR A 19 0.37 26.78 -13.14
N CYS A 20 -0.88 26.36 -12.96
CA CYS A 20 -1.83 26.83 -11.97
C CYS A 20 -2.25 25.65 -11.08
N PHE A 21 -2.11 25.79 -9.77
CA PHE A 21 -2.53 24.78 -8.80
C PHE A 21 -3.91 25.14 -8.28
N VAL A 22 -4.86 24.22 -8.36
CA VAL A 22 -6.22 24.40 -7.83
C VAL A 22 -6.51 23.33 -6.82
N ARG A 23 -7.13 23.69 -5.70
CA ARG A 23 -7.62 22.75 -4.69
C ARG A 23 -9.03 23.09 -4.26
N GLY A 24 -9.79 22.10 -3.84
CA GLY A 24 -11.13 22.25 -3.28
C GLY A 24 -11.50 21.10 -2.36
N LYS A 25 -12.59 21.29 -1.62
CA LYS A 25 -13.20 20.26 -0.78
C LYS A 25 -14.50 19.80 -1.43
N VAL A 26 -14.65 18.50 -1.67
CA VAL A 26 -15.84 17.92 -2.31
C VAL A 26 -16.61 17.07 -1.31
N VAL A 27 -17.84 17.47 -1.00
CA VAL A 27 -18.70 16.79 -0.03
C VAL A 27 -19.22 15.46 -0.61
N PRO A 28 -19.17 14.34 0.13
CA PRO A 28 -19.68 13.06 -0.35
C PRO A 28 -21.19 13.12 -0.59
N GLN A 29 -21.65 12.68 -1.77
CA GLN A 29 -23.06 12.73 -2.17
C GLN A 29 -23.98 11.83 -1.30
N VAL A 30 -23.47 10.68 -0.85
CA VAL A 30 -24.26 9.64 -0.14
C VAL A 30 -24.08 9.66 1.38
N LYS A 31 -22.97 10.23 1.87
CA LYS A 31 -22.63 10.24 3.30
C LYS A 31 -22.24 11.66 3.73
N LEU A 32 -23.24 12.53 3.78
CA LEU A 32 -23.08 13.95 4.11
C LEU A 32 -22.51 14.20 5.53
N SER A 33 -22.47 13.19 6.40
CA SER A 33 -21.84 13.23 7.73
C SER A 33 -20.34 12.91 7.72
N GLU A 34 -19.80 12.37 6.63
CA GLU A 34 -18.35 12.11 6.50
C GLU A 34 -17.60 13.39 6.09
N SER A 35 -16.29 13.40 6.36
CA SER A 35 -15.44 14.53 5.99
C SER A 35 -15.38 14.71 4.47
N ALA A 36 -15.41 15.97 4.02
CA ALA A 36 -15.24 16.30 2.60
C ALA A 36 -13.91 15.77 2.04
N TYR A 37 -13.95 15.28 0.81
CA TYR A 37 -12.77 14.85 0.09
C TYR A 37 -11.88 16.05 -0.23
N SER A 38 -10.59 15.91 0.03
CA SER A 38 -9.58 16.88 -0.39
C SER A 38 -9.18 16.55 -1.82
N THR A 39 -9.44 17.48 -2.72
CA THR A 39 -9.20 17.32 -4.16
C THR A 39 -8.31 18.45 -4.65
N TRP A 40 -7.29 18.13 -5.43
CA TRP A 40 -6.43 19.13 -6.06
C TRP A 40 -6.07 18.73 -7.48
N LEU A 41 -5.74 19.72 -8.30
CA LEU A 41 -5.37 19.56 -9.70
C LEU A 41 -4.38 20.63 -10.15
N VAL A 42 -3.65 20.34 -11.22
CA VAL A 42 -2.69 21.25 -11.85
C VAL A 42 -3.11 21.47 -13.28
N LEU A 43 -3.24 22.74 -13.67
CA LEU A 43 -3.63 23.17 -15.01
C LEU A 43 -2.47 23.94 -15.66
N LEU A 44 -2.33 23.81 -16.98
CA LEU A 44 -1.60 24.78 -17.78
C LEU A 44 -2.42 26.07 -17.88
N LYS A 45 -1.81 27.21 -17.57
CA LYS A 45 -2.47 28.53 -17.56
C LYS A 45 -2.97 28.93 -18.95
N GLU A 46 -2.20 28.64 -20.00
CA GLU A 46 -2.51 29.06 -21.37
C GLU A 46 -3.62 28.23 -22.00
N THR A 47 -3.61 26.91 -21.77
CA THR A 47 -4.48 25.98 -22.48
C THR A 47 -5.60 25.41 -21.60
N GLY A 48 -5.55 25.60 -20.29
CA GLY A 48 -6.43 24.91 -19.34
C GLY A 48 -6.20 23.40 -19.26
N ARG A 49 -5.19 22.85 -19.95
CA ARG A 49 -4.91 21.41 -19.96
C ARG A 49 -4.55 20.93 -18.57
N ILE A 50 -5.18 19.83 -18.15
CA ILE A 50 -4.92 19.19 -16.87
C ILE A 50 -3.61 18.41 -16.96
N CYS A 51 -2.64 18.75 -16.13
CA CYS A 51 -1.37 18.03 -16.01
C CYS A 51 -1.48 16.84 -15.08
N THR A 52 -2.19 17.03 -13.95
CA THR A 52 -2.42 15.99 -12.95
C THR A 52 -3.56 16.40 -12.03
N ALA A 53 -4.21 15.43 -11.41
CA ALA A 53 -5.22 15.64 -10.37
C ALA A 53 -5.17 14.50 -9.36
N GLU A 54 -5.49 14.79 -8.11
CA GLU A 54 -5.57 13.79 -7.05
C GLU A 54 -6.74 14.11 -6.13
N CYS A 55 -7.38 13.04 -5.64
CA CYS A 55 -8.40 13.11 -4.62
C CYS A 55 -8.13 12.06 -3.55
N ASN A 56 -8.42 12.35 -2.29
CA ASN A 56 -8.28 11.38 -1.20
C ASN A 56 -9.42 10.34 -1.11
N CYS A 57 -10.19 10.14 -2.19
CA CYS A 57 -11.20 9.07 -2.25
C CYS A 57 -10.58 7.76 -2.77
N CYS A 58 -11.29 6.64 -2.65
CA CYS A 58 -10.78 5.31 -3.06
C CYS A 58 -10.30 5.24 -4.53
N VAL A 59 -10.93 6.00 -5.44
CA VAL A 59 -10.58 6.06 -6.87
C VAL A 59 -9.70 7.28 -7.21
N GLY A 60 -9.40 8.14 -6.22
CA GLY A 60 -8.82 9.45 -6.46
C GLY A 60 -7.34 9.46 -6.86
N VAL A 61 -6.67 8.31 -6.72
CA VAL A 61 -5.29 8.08 -7.20
C VAL A 61 -5.23 8.01 -8.73
N GLN A 62 -6.33 7.64 -9.39
CA GLN A 62 -6.41 7.51 -10.85
C GLN A 62 -6.78 8.82 -11.57
N ALA A 63 -6.93 9.92 -10.84
CA ALA A 63 -7.34 11.23 -11.37
C ALA A 63 -8.73 11.30 -12.05
N THR A 64 -9.51 10.20 -12.07
CA THR A 64 -10.77 10.06 -12.83
C THR A 64 -12.02 10.06 -11.96
N CYS A 65 -11.91 10.27 -10.66
CA CYS A 65 -13.06 10.17 -9.78
C CYS A 65 -14.06 11.33 -10.02
N LYS A 66 -15.35 11.08 -9.73
CA LYS A 66 -16.41 12.10 -9.84
C LYS A 66 -16.14 13.38 -9.03
N HIS A 67 -15.31 13.30 -7.99
CA HIS A 67 -14.94 14.47 -7.19
C HIS A 67 -13.97 15.39 -7.92
N ILE A 68 -13.07 14.84 -8.74
CA ILE A 68 -12.18 15.63 -9.61
C ILE A 68 -13.00 16.29 -10.72
N ALA A 69 -13.93 15.55 -11.33
CA ALA A 69 -14.86 16.12 -12.29
C ALA A 69 -15.67 17.28 -11.67
N ALA A 70 -16.19 17.11 -10.45
CA ALA A 70 -16.92 18.15 -9.75
C ALA A 70 -16.05 19.41 -9.50
N LEU A 71 -14.78 19.26 -9.13
CA LEU A 71 -13.87 20.40 -8.98
C LEU A 71 -13.59 21.09 -10.32
N LEU A 72 -13.43 20.33 -11.41
CA LEU A 72 -13.23 20.89 -12.75
C LEU A 72 -14.44 21.69 -13.23
N PHE A 73 -15.65 21.16 -13.05
CA PHE A 73 -16.88 21.91 -13.36
C PHE A 73 -17.00 23.19 -12.54
N ALA A 74 -16.63 23.15 -11.25
CA ALA A 74 -16.63 24.34 -10.41
C ALA A 74 -15.58 25.38 -10.86
N VAL A 75 -14.42 24.94 -11.36
CA VAL A 75 -13.40 25.83 -11.93
C VAL A 75 -13.90 26.46 -13.23
N ALA A 76 -14.51 25.68 -14.12
CA ALA A 76 -15.11 26.19 -15.35
C ALA A 76 -16.20 27.23 -15.06
N GLU A 77 -17.13 26.94 -14.15
CA GLU A 77 -18.19 27.87 -13.69
C GLU A 77 -17.57 29.18 -13.17
N VAL A 78 -16.57 29.11 -12.28
CA VAL A 78 -15.90 30.31 -11.71
C VAL A 78 -15.18 31.14 -12.78
N VAL A 79 -14.59 30.49 -13.79
CA VAL A 79 -13.90 31.17 -14.90
C VAL A 79 -14.91 31.82 -15.85
N GLU A 80 -15.98 31.11 -16.22
CA GLU A 80 -17.07 31.60 -17.08
C GLU A 80 -17.79 32.80 -16.45
N GLU A 81 -18.02 32.77 -15.14
CA GLU A 81 -18.67 33.86 -14.41
C GLU A 81 -17.71 35.03 -14.09
N GLY A 82 -16.43 34.97 -14.48
CA GLY A 82 -15.46 36.03 -14.22
C GLY A 82 -15.14 36.26 -12.73
N ARG A 83 -15.34 35.25 -11.88
CA ARG A 83 -15.10 35.32 -10.43
C ARG A 83 -13.63 35.04 -10.03
N ASN A 84 -12.71 35.26 -10.97
CA ASN A 84 -11.26 35.03 -10.85
C ASN A 84 -10.47 36.27 -10.34
N ALA A 85 -11.16 37.36 -9.98
CA ALA A 85 -10.53 38.56 -9.44
C ALA A 85 -10.14 38.41 -7.95
N SER A 86 -8.98 38.97 -7.58
CA SER A 86 -8.45 38.96 -6.21
C SER A 86 -9.42 39.58 -5.19
N CYS A 87 -9.32 39.16 -3.93
CA CYS A 87 -10.15 39.63 -2.81
C CYS A 87 -10.16 41.15 -2.57
N THR A 88 -9.25 41.91 -3.19
CA THR A 88 -9.21 43.38 -3.19
C THR A 88 -10.13 44.04 -4.22
N SER A 89 -10.68 43.27 -5.17
CA SER A 89 -11.53 43.75 -6.27
C SER A 89 -13.02 43.51 -6.04
N GLN A 90 -13.38 42.89 -4.91
CA GLN A 90 -14.78 42.65 -4.53
C GLN A 90 -15.29 43.77 -3.61
N PRO A 91 -16.57 44.18 -3.71
CA PRO A 91 -17.16 45.14 -2.79
C PRO A 91 -17.04 44.67 -1.33
N LYS A 92 -16.65 45.60 -0.46
CA LYS A 92 -16.28 45.44 0.97
C LYS A 92 -17.24 44.53 1.77
N ALA A 93 -16.71 43.44 2.34
CA ALA A 93 -17.46 42.48 3.18
C ALA A 93 -17.36 42.74 4.70
N TRP A 94 -17.03 43.96 5.12
CA TRP A 94 -17.07 44.33 6.55
C TRP A 94 -18.52 44.66 6.93
N GLY A 95 -19.11 43.85 7.83
CA GLY A 95 -20.46 44.05 8.35
C GLY A 95 -21.48 42.96 7.99
N LEU A 96 -21.09 41.90 7.28
CA LEU A 96 -21.96 40.75 7.09
C LEU A 96 -22.11 39.98 8.42
N PRO A 97 -23.34 39.61 8.84
CA PRO A 97 -23.53 38.87 10.06
C PRO A 97 -22.76 37.53 9.99
N PRO A 98 -22.09 37.10 11.07
CA PRO A 98 -21.33 35.86 11.05
C PRO A 98 -22.26 34.70 10.70
N LYS A 99 -21.84 33.86 9.73
CA LYS A 99 -22.50 32.57 9.48
C LYS A 99 -22.46 31.76 10.79
N LYS A 100 -23.61 31.66 11.45
CA LYS A 100 -23.81 31.01 12.74
C LYS A 100 -23.02 29.70 12.84
N ARG A 101 -22.20 29.59 13.88
CA ARG A 101 -21.83 28.31 14.50
C ARG A 101 -23.11 27.49 14.69
N MET A 102 -23.27 26.39 13.97
CA MET A 102 -24.24 25.35 14.34
C MET A 102 -23.73 24.64 15.59
N LYS A 103 -23.88 25.30 16.74
CA LYS A 103 -24.03 24.65 18.04
C LYS A 103 -25.21 25.33 18.70
N GLU A 104 -26.14 24.50 19.16
CA GLU A 104 -27.44 24.82 19.79
C GLU A 104 -28.54 25.25 18.80
N ALA A 105 -29.27 24.24 18.29
CA ALA A 105 -30.57 24.45 17.69
C ALA A 105 -31.52 25.00 18.77
N LEU A 106 -32.15 26.15 18.49
CA LEU A 106 -33.01 26.87 19.43
C LEU A 106 -34.27 26.09 19.84
N HIS A 107 -34.63 24.99 19.17
CA HIS A 107 -35.70 24.06 19.57
C HIS A 107 -35.27 22.63 19.22
N GLN A 108 -35.56 21.65 20.09
CA GLN A 108 -35.39 20.23 19.74
C GLN A 108 -36.46 19.81 18.73
N PRO A 109 -36.12 18.95 17.73
CA PRO A 109 -37.10 18.50 16.76
C PRO A 109 -38.20 17.68 17.46
N GLN A 110 -39.45 18.14 17.37
CA GLN A 110 -40.61 17.31 17.71
C GLN A 110 -40.90 16.38 16.54
N PHE A 111 -41.04 15.08 16.82
CA PHE A 111 -41.50 14.10 15.85
C PHE A 111 -42.96 14.39 15.49
N ALA A 112 -43.30 14.33 14.21
CA ALA A 112 -44.67 14.47 13.76
C ALA A 112 -45.47 13.23 14.18
N GLU A 113 -46.23 13.34 15.26
CA GLU A 113 -47.18 12.32 15.69
C GLU A 113 -48.55 12.56 15.04
N ASN A 114 -49.26 11.49 14.68
CA ASN A 114 -50.57 11.48 13.99
C ASN A 114 -50.58 11.83 12.49
N ILE A 115 -49.58 11.39 11.72
CA ILE A 115 -49.70 11.39 10.25
C ILE A 115 -50.68 10.29 9.83
N LYS A 116 -51.90 10.67 9.43
CA LYS A 116 -52.84 9.76 8.78
C LYS A 116 -52.46 9.64 7.31
N VAL A 117 -51.82 8.53 6.94
CA VAL A 117 -51.51 8.23 5.53
C VAL A 117 -52.81 7.92 4.82
N VAL A 118 -53.31 8.86 4.02
CA VAL A 118 -54.41 8.60 3.09
C VAL A 118 -53.80 7.89 1.89
N ALA A 119 -54.19 6.63 1.67
CA ALA A 119 -53.75 5.84 0.53
C ALA A 119 -54.06 6.61 -0.77
N MET A 120 -53.05 6.78 -1.63
CA MET A 120 -53.26 7.21 -3.00
C MET A 120 -54.08 6.12 -3.70
N LYS A 121 -55.28 6.46 -4.17
CA LYS A 121 -55.99 5.63 -5.15
C LYS A 121 -55.25 5.75 -6.48
N GLU A 122 -54.99 4.61 -7.09
CA GLU A 122 -54.37 4.45 -8.41
C GLU A 122 -55.08 5.27 -9.49
N ASP A 123 -54.27 5.72 -10.44
CA ASP A 123 -54.56 6.15 -11.81
C ASP A 123 -55.90 6.80 -12.10
N VAL A 124 -55.87 8.14 -12.19
CA VAL A 124 -56.95 8.93 -12.81
C VAL A 124 -56.35 9.76 -13.95
N MET A 125 -55.85 9.05 -14.97
CA MET A 125 -55.60 9.63 -16.31
C MET A 125 -56.91 9.85 -17.09
N HIS A 126 -58.06 9.44 -16.55
CA HIS A 126 -59.36 9.65 -17.16
C HIS A 126 -60.38 10.12 -16.12
N GLN A 127 -60.46 11.42 -15.88
CA GLN A 127 -61.73 12.04 -15.50
C GLN A 127 -61.86 13.36 -16.26
N GLU A 128 -62.69 13.30 -17.29
CA GLU A 128 -63.14 14.44 -18.06
C GLU A 128 -63.95 15.39 -17.18
N LEU A 129 -63.63 16.68 -17.34
CA LEU A 129 -64.55 17.82 -17.39
C LEU A 129 -65.84 17.71 -16.55
N ASP A 130 -65.80 18.19 -15.30
CA ASP A 130 -66.71 19.26 -14.89
C ASP A 130 -66.25 19.95 -13.59
N ASN A 131 -66.59 21.23 -13.45
CA ASN A 131 -66.36 22.12 -12.29
C ASN A 131 -65.04 22.93 -12.21
N SER A 132 -65.02 24.02 -12.98
CA SER A 132 -64.82 25.44 -12.56
C SER A 132 -63.69 25.87 -11.60
N ARG A 133 -62.74 25.03 -11.21
CA ARG A 133 -61.53 25.46 -10.49
C ARG A 133 -60.26 24.99 -11.22
N PRO A 134 -59.40 25.92 -11.69
CA PRO A 134 -58.15 25.52 -12.31
C PRO A 134 -57.29 24.77 -11.28
N TYR A 135 -56.83 23.59 -11.69
CA TYR A 135 -55.93 22.72 -10.95
C TYR A 135 -54.66 23.48 -10.53
N ARG A 136 -54.11 23.19 -9.34
CA ARG A 136 -52.99 23.95 -8.73
C ARG A 136 -51.74 24.08 -9.62
N SER A 137 -51.56 23.20 -10.62
CA SER A 137 -50.45 23.32 -11.57
C SER A 137 -50.67 24.32 -12.71
N ASN A 138 -51.87 24.88 -12.88
CA ASN A 138 -52.20 25.90 -13.89
C ASN A 138 -52.17 27.34 -13.34
N PHE A 139 -51.61 27.55 -12.14
CA PHE A 139 -51.45 28.88 -11.57
C PHE A 139 -50.27 29.62 -12.24
N ASP A 140 -50.59 30.55 -13.15
CA ASP A 140 -49.62 31.49 -13.72
C ASP A 140 -49.71 32.83 -12.97
N PRO A 141 -48.68 33.23 -12.19
CA PRO A 141 -48.73 34.45 -11.40
C PRO A 141 -48.67 35.75 -12.23
N ARG A 142 -48.48 35.68 -13.56
CA ARG A 142 -48.45 36.87 -14.42
C ARG A 142 -49.85 37.50 -14.56
N LEU A 143 -49.93 38.83 -14.65
CA LEU A 143 -51.14 39.58 -15.00
C LEU A 143 -51.71 39.09 -16.34
N HIS A 144 -53.04 39.09 -16.50
CA HIS A 144 -53.70 38.47 -17.66
C HIS A 144 -53.24 39.06 -19.01
N CYS A 145 -52.93 40.37 -19.04
CA CYS A 145 -52.37 41.06 -20.22
C CYS A 145 -50.94 40.62 -20.60
N HIS A 146 -50.19 39.98 -19.69
CA HIS A 146 -48.83 39.49 -19.90
C HIS A 146 -48.75 37.98 -20.17
N ARG A 147 -49.89 37.29 -20.18
CA ARG A 147 -49.97 35.85 -20.48
C ARG A 147 -50.03 35.56 -21.98
N ALA A 148 -50.39 36.55 -22.80
CA ALA A 148 -50.35 36.43 -24.25
C ALA A 148 -48.91 36.26 -24.74
N ARG A 149 -48.67 35.27 -25.61
CA ARG A 149 -47.36 35.09 -26.25
C ARG A 149 -47.10 36.30 -27.15
N ARG A 150 -46.02 37.01 -26.90
CA ARG A 150 -45.49 38.05 -27.80
C ARG A 150 -44.26 37.51 -28.51
N ASN A 151 -44.10 37.86 -29.78
CA ASN A 151 -42.87 37.56 -30.49
C ASN A 151 -41.75 38.45 -29.95
N ILE A 152 -40.51 38.00 -30.00
CA ILE A 152 -39.36 38.78 -29.52
C ILE A 152 -39.21 40.10 -30.32
N ASN A 153 -39.68 40.12 -31.56
CA ASN A 153 -39.71 41.29 -32.43
C ASN A 153 -40.77 42.33 -32.00
N ASP A 154 -41.71 41.97 -31.13
CA ASP A 154 -42.72 42.90 -30.60
C ASP A 154 -42.17 43.75 -29.43
N PHE A 155 -40.94 43.46 -28.98
CA PHE A 155 -40.26 44.23 -27.94
C PHE A 155 -39.32 45.26 -28.58
N ASP A 156 -39.31 46.48 -28.05
CA ASP A 156 -38.36 47.51 -28.47
C ASP A 156 -36.96 47.19 -27.92
N LEU A 157 -36.24 46.34 -28.66
CA LEU A 157 -34.91 45.85 -28.30
C LEU A 157 -33.85 46.97 -28.39
N ASP A 158 -34.10 48.02 -29.18
CA ASP A 158 -33.22 49.19 -29.29
C ASP A 158 -33.33 50.08 -28.06
N TRP A 159 -34.56 50.33 -27.60
CA TRP A 159 -34.77 50.98 -26.32
C TRP A 159 -34.14 50.18 -25.18
N LEU A 160 -34.33 48.86 -25.15
CA LEU A 160 -33.73 47.98 -24.12
C LEU A 160 -32.19 47.97 -24.16
N ALA A 161 -31.60 48.04 -25.35
CA ALA A 161 -30.15 48.17 -25.52
C ALA A 161 -29.62 49.49 -24.94
N SER A 162 -30.38 50.58 -25.17
CA SER A 162 -29.99 51.93 -24.74
C SER A 162 -29.96 52.07 -23.22
N ILE A 163 -30.91 51.48 -22.49
CA ILE A 163 -30.97 51.53 -21.03
C ILE A 163 -30.04 50.52 -20.34
N THR A 164 -29.61 49.47 -21.04
CA THR A 164 -28.70 48.45 -20.50
C THR A 164 -27.23 48.65 -20.89
N ASN A 165 -26.91 49.75 -21.60
CA ASN A 165 -25.60 50.01 -22.19
C ASN A 165 -25.05 48.81 -22.99
N GLY A 166 -25.93 48.05 -23.64
CA GLY A 166 -25.54 46.87 -24.44
C GLY A 166 -25.09 45.64 -23.64
N ASN A 167 -25.18 45.63 -22.30
CA ASN A 167 -24.74 44.50 -21.46
C ASN A 167 -25.79 43.38 -21.27
N CYS A 168 -26.90 43.39 -22.01
CA CYS A 168 -27.87 42.30 -21.97
C CYS A 168 -27.48 41.17 -22.93
N GLY A 169 -27.22 39.97 -22.39
CA GLY A 169 -26.82 38.80 -23.18
C GLY A 169 -27.81 38.38 -24.28
N LEU A 170 -29.10 38.72 -24.13
CA LEU A 170 -30.12 38.47 -25.15
C LEU A 170 -29.93 39.33 -26.41
N LEU A 171 -29.45 40.57 -26.25
CA LEU A 171 -29.19 41.51 -27.35
C LEU A 171 -27.92 41.12 -28.13
N ALA A 172 -26.94 40.55 -27.44
CA ALA A 172 -25.70 40.05 -28.06
C ALA A 172 -25.93 38.86 -29.00
N TYR A 173 -27.02 38.11 -28.79
CA TYR A 173 -27.37 36.94 -29.60
C TYR A 173 -28.34 37.28 -30.74
N THR A 174 -29.25 38.22 -30.52
CA THR A 174 -30.31 38.58 -31.48
C THR A 174 -29.86 39.54 -32.59
N LYS A 175 -28.79 40.33 -32.38
CA LYS A 175 -28.27 41.29 -33.37
C LYS A 175 -27.03 40.83 -34.15
N ARG A 176 -26.54 39.61 -33.97
CA ARG A 176 -25.43 39.10 -34.79
C ARG A 176 -25.96 38.77 -36.18
N GLU A 177 -25.54 39.54 -37.19
CA GLU A 177 -25.70 39.09 -38.57
C GLU A 177 -24.95 37.76 -38.76
N PRO A 178 -25.55 36.78 -39.46
CA PRO A 178 -24.92 35.49 -39.69
C PRO A 178 -23.68 35.69 -40.57
N ASN A 179 -22.50 35.44 -39.99
CA ASN A 179 -21.24 35.52 -40.71
C ASN A 179 -21.07 34.25 -41.57
N GLU A 180 -21.19 34.36 -42.89
CA GLU A 180 -21.18 33.24 -43.85
C GLU A 180 -19.83 32.48 -43.97
N LEU A 181 -18.81 32.82 -43.17
CA LEU A 181 -17.45 32.26 -43.26
C LEU A 181 -16.96 31.48 -42.03
N GLN A 182 -17.83 31.14 -41.07
CA GLN A 182 -17.51 30.17 -40.02
C GLN A 182 -18.24 28.85 -40.27
N SER A 183 -17.69 28.04 -41.18
CA SER A 183 -17.97 26.61 -41.15
C SER A 183 -17.54 26.07 -39.78
N THR A 184 -18.48 25.55 -39.02
CA THR A 184 -18.20 24.80 -37.79
C THR A 184 -17.13 23.75 -38.09
N PRO A 185 -16.02 23.67 -37.33
CA PRO A 185 -15.03 22.64 -37.56
C PRO A 185 -15.72 21.28 -37.43
N ASN A 186 -15.54 20.44 -38.45
CA ASN A 186 -16.17 19.14 -38.48
C ASN A 186 -15.58 18.29 -37.34
N ILE A 187 -16.37 18.03 -36.30
CA ILE A 187 -15.96 17.28 -35.11
C ILE A 187 -15.43 15.88 -35.46
N SER A 188 -15.78 15.34 -36.64
CA SER A 188 -15.25 14.06 -37.12
C SER A 188 -13.77 14.10 -37.53
N GLU A 189 -13.17 15.27 -37.77
CA GLU A 189 -11.73 15.39 -38.09
C GLU A 189 -10.84 15.56 -36.84
N VAL A 190 -11.43 15.90 -35.69
CA VAL A 190 -10.72 16.09 -34.40
C VAL A 190 -10.87 14.88 -33.47
N ASP A 191 -11.63 13.87 -33.89
CA ASP A 191 -11.82 12.61 -33.17
C ASP A 191 -10.58 11.72 -33.29
N ARG A 192 -9.46 12.16 -32.69
CA ARG A 192 -8.38 11.24 -32.34
C ARG A 192 -8.88 10.44 -31.16
N TYR A 193 -9.37 9.23 -31.44
CA TYR A 193 -9.47 8.17 -30.47
C TYR A 193 -8.09 7.98 -29.84
N GLU A 194 -7.82 8.63 -28.71
CA GLU A 194 -6.78 8.15 -27.80
C GLU A 194 -7.35 6.88 -27.18
N GLU A 195 -6.83 5.74 -27.63
CA GLU A 195 -7.10 4.46 -27.01
C GLU A 195 -6.63 4.56 -25.56
N VAL A 196 -7.58 4.75 -24.63
CA VAL A 196 -7.29 4.69 -23.19
C VAL A 196 -7.02 3.23 -22.88
N VAL A 197 -5.77 2.81 -23.06
CA VAL A 197 -5.32 1.49 -22.64
C VAL A 197 -5.49 1.42 -21.13
N SER A 198 -6.55 0.74 -20.67
CA SER A 198 -6.66 0.34 -19.28
C SER A 198 -5.44 -0.53 -18.98
N CYS A 199 -4.49 -0.03 -18.20
CA CYS A 199 -3.37 -0.83 -17.79
C CYS A 199 -3.88 -1.88 -16.79
N ASP A 200 -4.14 -3.08 -17.31
CA ASP A 200 -4.58 -4.21 -16.51
C ASP A 200 -3.57 -4.51 -15.41
N PHE A 201 -4.09 -4.98 -14.27
CA PHE A 201 -3.22 -5.38 -13.19
C PHE A 201 -2.38 -6.58 -13.66
N PRO A 202 -1.05 -6.55 -13.48
CA PRO A 202 -0.18 -7.61 -13.99
C PRO A 202 -0.57 -8.98 -13.43
N LEU A 203 -0.59 -9.99 -14.29
CA LEU A 203 -0.98 -11.35 -13.91
C LEU A 203 0.03 -12.02 -12.96
N THR A 204 -0.44 -12.94 -12.13
CA THR A 204 0.41 -13.92 -11.44
C THR A 204 0.90 -14.98 -12.44
N VAL A 205 1.94 -15.74 -12.07
CA VAL A 205 2.43 -16.83 -12.94
C VAL A 205 1.38 -17.92 -13.12
N ALA A 206 0.58 -18.17 -12.08
CA ALA A 206 -0.50 -19.15 -12.14
C ALA A 206 -1.60 -18.72 -13.13
N GLU A 207 -2.03 -17.46 -13.08
CA GLU A 207 -3.02 -16.91 -14.01
C GLU A 207 -2.49 -16.90 -15.45
N ALA A 208 -1.24 -16.50 -15.66
CA ALA A 208 -0.66 -16.46 -17.00
C ALA A 208 -0.50 -17.85 -17.64
N LEU A 209 -0.24 -18.89 -16.84
CA LEU A 209 -0.08 -20.27 -17.32
C LEU A 209 -1.41 -21.05 -17.40
N GLN A 210 -2.54 -20.47 -17.00
CA GLN A 210 -3.87 -21.10 -17.11
C GLN A 210 -4.41 -21.05 -18.55
N ASP A 211 -4.22 -19.93 -19.24
CA ASP A 211 -4.88 -19.69 -20.52
C ASP A 211 -4.04 -20.15 -21.73
N LEU A 212 -2.71 -20.05 -21.70
CA LEU A 212 -1.84 -20.49 -22.79
C LEU A 212 -0.45 -20.89 -22.24
N SER A 213 0.22 -21.82 -22.89
CA SER A 213 1.62 -22.21 -22.63
C SER A 213 2.64 -21.11 -22.98
N ASP A 214 2.19 -19.87 -23.18
CA ASP A 214 3.01 -18.77 -23.68
C ASP A 214 3.37 -17.78 -22.57
N ILE A 215 4.67 -17.77 -22.26
CA ILE A 215 5.32 -16.85 -21.31
C ILE A 215 5.16 -15.38 -21.73
N GLN A 216 4.80 -15.11 -23.00
CA GLN A 216 4.50 -13.78 -23.52
C GLN A 216 3.33 -13.09 -22.79
N LEU A 217 2.37 -13.84 -22.25
CA LEU A 217 1.28 -13.25 -21.43
C LEU A 217 1.76 -12.68 -20.09
N MET A 218 2.98 -13.00 -19.67
CA MET A 218 3.56 -12.42 -18.45
C MET A 218 4.27 -11.08 -18.69
N GLU A 219 4.37 -10.61 -19.93
CA GLU A 219 5.02 -9.33 -20.23
C GLU A 219 4.45 -8.20 -19.37
N ILE A 220 5.34 -7.43 -18.75
CA ILE A 220 4.96 -6.39 -17.80
C ILE A 220 5.65 -5.09 -18.17
N SER A 221 4.84 -4.03 -18.30
CA SER A 221 5.34 -2.68 -18.54
C SER A 221 6.02 -2.10 -17.30
N THR A 222 6.87 -1.09 -17.49
CA THR A 222 7.48 -0.34 -16.39
C THR A 222 6.43 0.27 -15.46
N HIS A 223 5.30 0.72 -16.00
CA HIS A 223 4.20 1.27 -15.19
C HIS A 223 3.59 0.20 -14.28
N GLN A 224 3.24 -0.96 -14.81
CA GLN A 224 2.71 -2.08 -14.03
C GLN A 224 3.71 -2.55 -12.96
N GLN A 225 5.01 -2.58 -13.27
CA GLN A 225 6.06 -2.87 -12.29
C GLN A 225 6.00 -1.88 -11.11
N GLN A 226 5.90 -0.57 -11.38
CA GLN A 226 5.80 0.45 -10.32
C GLN A 226 4.53 0.30 -9.48
N VAL A 227 3.41 -0.05 -10.10
CA VAL A 227 2.16 -0.34 -9.38
C VAL A 227 2.36 -1.53 -8.43
N ILE A 228 2.94 -2.64 -8.88
CA ILE A 228 3.24 -3.78 -8.00
C ILE A 228 4.15 -3.33 -6.85
N ILE A 229 5.25 -2.63 -7.13
CA ILE A 229 6.21 -2.19 -6.11
C ILE A 229 5.49 -1.39 -5.03
N ARG A 230 4.59 -0.49 -5.41
CA ARG A 230 3.82 0.35 -4.48
C ARG A 230 2.82 -0.47 -3.65
N GLU A 231 2.00 -1.28 -4.30
CA GLU A 231 0.93 -2.05 -3.65
C GLU A 231 1.49 -3.21 -2.80
N THR A 232 2.73 -3.63 -3.06
CA THR A 232 3.42 -4.68 -2.31
C THR A 232 4.47 -4.16 -1.34
N LYS A 233 4.51 -2.84 -1.07
CA LYS A 233 5.49 -2.18 -0.18
C LYS A 233 5.55 -2.76 1.25
N GLN A 234 4.46 -3.37 1.73
CA GLN A 234 4.43 -4.03 3.05
C GLN A 234 4.98 -5.46 3.04
N GLN A 235 5.48 -5.94 1.90
CA GLN A 235 6.14 -7.23 1.69
C GLN A 235 5.41 -8.41 2.35
N ALA A 236 5.99 -9.03 3.37
CA ALA A 236 5.44 -10.22 4.03
C ALA A 236 4.04 -10.03 4.64
N LYS A 237 3.62 -8.77 4.89
CA LYS A 237 2.26 -8.46 5.35
C LYS A 237 1.25 -8.31 4.20
N SER A 238 1.72 -8.11 2.97
CA SER A 238 0.88 -7.98 1.78
C SER A 238 0.54 -9.37 1.21
N ASN A 239 -0.75 -9.68 1.10
CA ASN A 239 -1.20 -10.91 0.43
C ASN A 239 -0.91 -10.87 -1.07
N LEU A 240 -0.99 -9.70 -1.69
CA LEU A 240 -0.63 -9.48 -3.08
C LEU A 240 0.86 -9.83 -3.32
N TRP A 241 1.75 -9.37 -2.45
CA TRP A 241 3.17 -9.73 -2.48
C TRP A 241 3.39 -11.24 -2.43
N LYS A 242 2.65 -11.95 -1.57
CA LYS A 242 2.74 -13.42 -1.48
C LYS A 242 2.26 -14.08 -2.77
N LYS A 243 1.12 -13.65 -3.32
CA LYS A 243 0.55 -14.18 -4.57
C LYS A 243 1.51 -14.03 -5.74
N HIS A 244 2.06 -12.83 -5.98
CA HIS A 244 2.97 -12.60 -7.12
C HIS A 244 4.31 -13.32 -7.00
N ARG A 245 4.71 -13.78 -5.81
CA ARG A 245 5.95 -14.54 -5.62
C ARG A 245 5.79 -16.02 -5.94
N VAL A 246 4.59 -16.57 -5.87
CA VAL A 246 4.35 -17.98 -6.19
C VAL A 246 4.65 -18.19 -7.67
N GLY A 247 5.54 -19.15 -7.96
CA GLY A 247 5.98 -19.45 -9.32
C GLY A 247 7.03 -18.48 -9.89
N ARG A 248 7.35 -17.37 -9.21
CA ARG A 248 8.45 -16.47 -9.62
C ARG A 248 9.74 -16.82 -8.87
N ILE A 249 10.84 -16.92 -9.61
CA ILE A 249 12.16 -17.12 -9.03
C ILE A 249 12.60 -15.80 -8.40
N THR A 250 12.55 -15.76 -7.06
CA THR A 250 12.89 -14.56 -6.30
C THR A 250 14.37 -14.51 -5.96
N ALA A 251 14.94 -13.30 -5.81
CA ALA A 251 16.36 -13.09 -5.52
C ALA A 251 16.90 -13.94 -4.36
N SER A 252 16.14 -14.10 -3.28
CA SER A 252 16.53 -14.89 -2.10
C SER A 252 16.70 -16.40 -2.35
N VAL A 253 16.15 -16.94 -3.45
CA VAL A 253 16.21 -18.36 -3.80
C VAL A 253 16.95 -18.62 -5.12
N ALA A 254 17.24 -17.57 -5.89
CA ALA A 254 17.79 -17.66 -7.23
C ALA A 254 19.15 -18.37 -7.31
N GLY A 255 20.04 -18.12 -6.34
CA GLY A 255 21.32 -18.81 -6.25
C GLY A 255 21.17 -20.33 -6.15
N ASP A 256 20.26 -20.79 -5.28
CA ASP A 256 19.99 -22.23 -5.10
C ASP A 256 19.27 -22.83 -6.32
N CYS A 257 18.34 -22.08 -6.93
CA CYS A 257 17.67 -22.50 -8.18
C CYS A 257 18.69 -22.68 -9.31
N ALA A 258 19.63 -21.74 -9.46
CA ALA A 258 20.69 -21.86 -10.45
C ALA A 258 21.64 -23.02 -10.14
N ALA A 259 21.97 -23.27 -8.87
CA ALA A 259 22.82 -24.38 -8.45
C ALA A 259 22.16 -25.76 -8.62
N ALA A 260 20.82 -25.82 -8.62
CA ALA A 260 20.05 -27.03 -8.90
C ALA A 260 20.11 -27.42 -10.39
N VAL A 261 20.47 -26.51 -11.29
CA VAL A 261 20.62 -26.81 -12.72
C VAL A 261 22.04 -27.28 -13.01
N ARG A 262 22.19 -28.53 -13.47
CA ARG A 262 23.46 -29.10 -13.92
C ARG A 262 23.24 -29.77 -15.26
N ASN A 263 24.14 -29.55 -16.22
CA ASN A 263 24.05 -30.09 -17.58
C ASN A 263 22.66 -29.91 -18.24
N GLY A 264 21.99 -28.79 -17.96
CA GLY A 264 20.67 -28.47 -18.52
C GLY A 264 19.49 -29.23 -17.92
N THR A 265 19.68 -30.00 -16.85
CA THR A 265 18.62 -30.69 -16.10
C THR A 265 18.53 -30.18 -14.66
N ILE A 266 17.34 -30.30 -14.06
CA ILE A 266 17.08 -29.85 -12.69
C ILE A 266 17.27 -31.03 -11.75
N HIS A 267 18.18 -30.86 -10.80
CA HIS A 267 18.44 -31.85 -9.77
C HIS A 267 17.68 -31.51 -8.49
N GLY A 268 16.70 -32.36 -8.17
CA GLY A 268 15.91 -32.27 -6.95
C GLY A 268 14.67 -31.37 -7.07
N HIS A 269 13.67 -31.68 -6.25
CA HIS A 269 12.36 -31.01 -6.28
C HIS A 269 12.19 -29.96 -5.19
N SER A 270 13.12 -29.86 -4.23
CA SER A 270 13.02 -28.94 -3.09
C SER A 270 13.03 -27.48 -3.51
N GLN A 271 13.85 -27.11 -4.50
CA GLN A 271 13.90 -25.74 -4.99
C GLN A 271 12.62 -25.36 -5.74
N VAL A 272 12.05 -26.30 -6.50
CA VAL A 272 10.77 -26.12 -7.19
C VAL A 272 9.67 -25.92 -6.15
N ALA A 273 9.56 -26.81 -5.17
CA ALA A 273 8.60 -26.70 -4.07
C ALA A 273 8.73 -25.36 -3.29
N ARG A 274 9.95 -24.83 -3.14
CA ARG A 274 10.20 -23.55 -2.47
C ARG A 274 9.72 -22.36 -3.30
N VAL A 275 9.94 -22.36 -4.61
CA VAL A 275 9.44 -21.31 -5.52
C VAL A 275 7.91 -21.37 -5.66
N MET A 276 7.33 -22.57 -5.63
CA MET A 276 5.88 -22.79 -5.67
C MET A 276 5.19 -22.52 -4.33
N GLY A 277 5.95 -22.29 -3.25
CA GLY A 277 5.39 -22.00 -1.92
C GLY A 277 4.71 -23.19 -1.25
N TYR A 278 5.08 -24.43 -1.59
CA TYR A 278 4.49 -25.64 -1.01
C TYR A 278 4.95 -25.91 0.42
N TYR A 279 6.14 -25.43 0.77
CA TYR A 279 6.55 -25.39 2.16
C TYR A 279 5.75 -24.28 2.85
N GLY A 280 4.96 -24.65 3.86
CA GLY A 280 4.18 -23.70 4.66
C GLY A 280 5.04 -22.58 5.24
N SER A 281 4.39 -21.57 5.81
CA SER A 281 5.08 -20.41 6.38
C SER A 281 6.06 -20.83 7.49
N ALA A 282 7.36 -20.84 7.18
CA ALA A 282 8.39 -21.15 8.14
C ALA A 282 8.38 -20.09 9.26
N SER A 283 8.15 -20.54 10.49
CA SER A 283 8.23 -19.72 11.70
C SER A 283 9.39 -20.20 12.55
N SER A 284 10.61 -19.80 12.18
CA SER A 284 11.80 -20.06 12.98
C SER A 284 12.17 -18.84 13.83
N SER A 285 12.83 -19.06 14.97
CA SER A 285 13.34 -17.98 15.82
C SER A 285 14.29 -17.05 15.05
N ALA A 286 15.06 -17.60 14.10
CA ALA A 286 15.93 -16.82 13.23
C ALA A 286 15.15 -15.86 12.30
N LEU A 287 14.03 -16.30 11.74
CA LEU A 287 13.17 -15.45 10.89
C LEU A 287 12.46 -14.37 11.72
N GLN A 288 11.99 -14.70 12.91
CA GLN A 288 11.37 -13.72 13.82
C GLN A 288 12.40 -12.68 14.28
N TRP A 289 13.62 -13.12 14.61
CA TRP A 289 14.75 -12.26 14.95
C TRP A 289 15.05 -11.27 13.82
N GLY A 290 15.26 -11.78 12.60
CA GLY A 290 15.53 -10.95 11.42
C GLY A 290 14.49 -9.85 11.25
N LYS A 291 13.19 -10.22 11.24
CA LYS A 291 12.07 -9.27 11.12
C LYS A 291 12.04 -8.22 12.23
N SER A 292 12.34 -8.62 13.47
CA SER A 292 12.34 -7.69 14.61
C SER A 292 13.49 -6.67 14.57
N GLN A 293 14.65 -7.07 14.02
CA GLN A 293 15.87 -6.28 14.03
C GLN A 293 16.08 -5.45 12.75
N GLU A 294 15.42 -5.80 11.64
CA GLU A 294 15.55 -5.15 10.34
C GLU A 294 15.41 -3.62 10.42
N LYS A 295 14.32 -3.12 11.02
CA LYS A 295 14.11 -1.67 11.17
C LYS A 295 15.17 -0.97 11.99
N VAL A 296 15.73 -1.65 13.00
CA VAL A 296 16.81 -1.10 13.83
C VAL A 296 18.10 -1.02 12.99
N ALA A 297 18.38 -2.06 12.20
CA ALA A 297 19.51 -2.10 11.30
C ALA A 297 19.45 -1.01 10.23
N VAL A 298 18.30 -0.82 9.58
CA VAL A 298 18.09 0.24 8.58
C VAL A 298 18.33 1.63 9.19
N LYS A 299 17.84 1.88 10.42
CA LYS A 299 18.09 3.14 11.13
C LYS A 299 19.59 3.35 11.42
N GLN A 300 20.27 2.32 11.91
CA GLN A 300 21.69 2.38 12.23
C GLN A 300 22.53 2.61 10.96
N TYR A 301 22.23 1.89 9.87
CA TYR A 301 22.82 2.10 8.56
C TYR A 301 22.56 3.53 8.04
N THR A 302 21.34 4.04 8.16
CA THR A 302 21.00 5.40 7.70
C THR A 302 21.86 6.45 8.42
N ALA A 303 22.05 6.32 9.73
CA ALA A 303 22.93 7.19 10.51
C ALA A 303 24.40 7.07 10.06
N TYR A 304 24.90 5.83 9.92
CA TYR A 304 26.25 5.56 9.41
C TYR A 304 26.49 6.19 8.03
N HIS A 305 25.56 6.00 7.09
CA HIS A 305 25.68 6.51 5.73
C HIS A 305 25.65 8.04 5.69
N ARG A 306 24.81 8.69 6.51
CA ARG A 306 24.79 10.16 6.62
C ARG A 306 26.13 10.72 7.09
N LEU A 307 26.76 10.08 8.08
CA LEU A 307 28.10 10.47 8.55
C LEU A 307 29.15 10.28 7.46
N LYS A 308 29.15 9.14 6.77
CA LYS A 308 30.07 8.84 5.67
C LYS A 308 29.93 9.81 4.50
N CYS A 309 28.71 10.27 4.23
CA CYS A 309 28.38 11.14 3.09
C CYS A 309 28.12 12.60 3.48
N LYS A 310 28.83 13.15 4.48
CA LYS A 310 28.78 14.59 4.83
C LYS A 310 27.35 15.13 5.08
N ASN A 311 26.52 14.38 5.80
CA ASN A 311 25.12 14.72 6.13
C ASN A 311 24.20 14.91 4.91
N SER A 312 24.31 14.03 3.90
CA SER A 312 23.64 14.11 2.58
C SER A 312 22.12 13.99 2.53
N ASN A 313 21.40 14.24 3.62
CA ASN A 313 19.96 14.02 3.75
C ASN A 313 19.54 12.62 3.25
N THR A 314 20.34 11.59 3.54
CA THR A 314 20.09 10.21 3.13
C THR A 314 18.74 9.74 3.65
N LYS A 315 17.94 9.14 2.77
CA LYS A 315 16.67 8.49 3.09
C LYS A 315 16.78 7.01 2.74
N CYS A 316 16.20 6.18 3.59
CA CYS A 316 15.95 4.78 3.30
C CYS A 316 14.44 4.57 3.34
N GLU A 317 13.87 4.10 2.24
CA GLU A 317 12.43 3.93 2.08
C GLU A 317 12.08 2.47 1.81
N ASP A 318 11.01 1.99 2.46
CA ASP A 318 10.47 0.65 2.23
C ASP A 318 10.08 0.50 0.75
N THR A 319 10.26 -0.71 0.21
CA THR A 319 9.97 -1.06 -1.18
C THR A 319 9.25 -2.40 -1.27
N GLY A 320 8.52 -2.62 -2.37
CA GLY A 320 7.81 -3.87 -2.64
C GLY A 320 8.57 -4.85 -3.51
N LEU A 321 7.80 -5.67 -4.22
CA LEU A 321 8.26 -6.67 -5.17
C LEU A 321 8.55 -6.01 -6.52
N TRP A 322 9.81 -6.05 -6.92
CA TRP A 322 10.28 -5.71 -8.26
C TRP A 322 10.17 -6.94 -9.15
N ILE A 323 9.42 -6.85 -10.23
CA ILE A 323 9.32 -7.91 -11.24
C ILE A 323 10.14 -7.50 -12.46
N SER A 324 10.97 -8.39 -13.00
CA SER A 324 11.74 -8.04 -14.20
C SER A 324 10.80 -7.79 -15.38
N THR A 325 10.99 -6.67 -16.06
CA THR A 325 10.25 -6.34 -17.29
C THR A 325 10.69 -7.20 -18.47
N LYS A 326 11.93 -7.72 -18.46
CA LYS A 326 12.48 -8.58 -19.51
C LYS A 326 12.15 -10.06 -19.29
N PHE A 327 12.23 -10.53 -18.04
CA PHE A 327 11.96 -11.92 -17.69
C PHE A 327 10.99 -11.96 -16.51
N PRO A 328 9.67 -11.81 -16.74
CA PRO A 328 8.69 -11.65 -15.69
C PRO A 328 8.74 -12.73 -14.60
N TYR A 329 9.06 -13.97 -14.95
CA TYR A 329 9.24 -15.04 -13.97
C TYR A 329 10.38 -14.81 -12.94
N ILE A 330 11.18 -13.75 -13.08
CA ILE A 330 12.20 -13.30 -12.13
C ILE A 330 11.70 -12.10 -11.34
N ALA A 331 11.88 -12.13 -10.01
CA ALA A 331 11.50 -11.01 -9.15
C ALA A 331 12.49 -10.80 -7.98
N ALA A 332 12.42 -9.64 -7.35
CA ALA A 332 13.26 -9.27 -6.22
C ALA A 332 12.48 -8.41 -5.21
N SER A 333 12.83 -8.50 -3.93
CA SER A 333 12.31 -7.60 -2.90
C SER A 333 13.50 -7.17 -2.04
N PRO A 334 14.15 -6.05 -2.37
CA PRO A 334 15.18 -5.47 -1.51
C PRO A 334 14.56 -4.95 -0.20
N ASP A 335 15.36 -4.81 0.85
CA ASP A 335 14.85 -4.37 2.16
C ASP A 335 14.50 -2.87 2.15
N ALA A 336 15.31 -2.04 1.46
CA ALA A 336 14.98 -0.63 1.25
C ALA A 336 15.62 -0.06 -0.04
N ILE A 337 15.10 1.08 -0.48
CA ILE A 337 15.74 1.96 -1.46
C ILE A 337 16.47 3.07 -0.68
N VAL A 338 17.73 3.30 -1.04
CA VAL A 338 18.56 4.35 -0.45
C VAL A 338 18.65 5.51 -1.43
N THR A 339 18.24 6.69 -1.01
CA THR A 339 18.40 7.94 -1.78
C THR A 339 19.43 8.81 -1.08
N CYS A 340 20.52 9.12 -1.78
CA CYS A 340 21.63 9.94 -1.27
C CYS A 340 22.03 10.99 -2.30
N ARG A 341 22.22 12.25 -1.86
CA ARG A 341 22.63 13.34 -2.77
C ARG A 341 23.94 13.07 -3.51
N TYR A 342 24.89 12.37 -2.89
CA TYR A 342 26.20 12.11 -3.49
C TYR A 342 26.28 10.76 -4.20
N CYS A 343 25.63 9.72 -3.67
CA CYS A 343 25.71 8.37 -4.24
C CYS A 343 24.60 8.08 -5.27
N GLY A 344 23.61 8.96 -5.39
CA GLY A 344 22.39 8.70 -6.14
C GLY A 344 21.48 7.72 -5.41
N GLU A 345 20.68 6.99 -6.19
CA GLU A 345 19.80 5.95 -5.68
C GLU A 345 20.43 4.56 -5.79
N GLY A 346 20.28 3.77 -4.72
CA GLY A 346 20.71 2.37 -4.66
C GLY A 346 19.79 1.54 -3.79
N LEU A 347 20.17 0.30 -3.58
CA LEU A 347 19.44 -0.64 -2.72
C LEU A 347 20.12 -0.82 -1.37
N LEU A 348 19.36 -1.34 -0.42
CA LEU A 348 19.84 -1.80 0.88
C LEU A 348 19.37 -3.24 1.09
N GLU A 349 20.30 -4.10 1.48
CA GLU A 349 20.03 -5.48 1.88
C GLU A 349 20.64 -5.73 3.26
N VAL A 350 19.82 -6.14 4.22
CA VAL A 350 20.16 -6.24 5.64
C VAL A 350 20.10 -7.69 6.09
N LYS A 351 21.16 -8.14 6.77
CA LYS A 351 21.21 -9.44 7.45
C LYS A 351 21.49 -9.26 8.93
N ASN A 352 20.61 -9.86 9.74
CA ASN A 352 20.75 -9.91 11.20
C ASN A 352 20.96 -11.38 11.61
N PRO A 353 22.21 -11.87 11.73
CA PRO A 353 22.47 -13.27 12.05
C PRO A 353 21.95 -13.61 13.45
N TYR A 354 21.10 -14.64 13.55
CA TYR A 354 20.50 -15.05 14.82
C TYR A 354 21.50 -15.77 15.74
N THR A 355 22.21 -16.79 15.22
CA THR A 355 23.14 -17.60 16.01
C THR A 355 24.28 -16.74 16.57
N GLN A 356 24.84 -15.86 15.75
CA GLN A 356 25.97 -14.98 16.09
C GLN A 356 25.51 -13.56 16.46
N ARG A 357 24.28 -13.42 16.97
CA ARG A 357 23.68 -12.11 17.24
C ARG A 357 24.45 -11.27 18.25
N ARG A 358 25.19 -11.88 19.19
CA ARG A 358 25.92 -11.20 20.25
C ARG A 358 27.40 -10.95 19.91
N SER A 359 27.89 -11.55 18.82
CA SER A 359 29.29 -11.45 18.42
C SER A 359 29.59 -10.10 17.78
N THR A 360 30.81 -9.61 17.95
CA THR A 360 31.30 -8.49 17.14
C THR A 360 31.39 -8.91 15.66
N ILE A 361 31.45 -7.97 14.72
CA ILE A 361 31.63 -8.28 13.30
C ILE A 361 32.97 -8.99 13.09
N THR A 362 34.03 -8.59 13.78
CA THR A 362 35.34 -9.25 13.69
C THR A 362 35.27 -10.71 14.14
N GLU A 363 34.56 -11.01 15.22
CA GLU A 363 34.31 -12.40 15.64
C GLU A 363 33.40 -13.13 14.64
N TYR A 364 32.34 -12.48 14.16
CA TYR A 364 31.37 -13.09 13.25
C TYR A 364 32.01 -13.58 11.95
N VAL A 365 32.97 -12.83 11.40
CA VAL A 365 33.67 -13.19 10.15
C VAL A 365 34.46 -14.50 10.29
N THR A 366 34.95 -14.83 11.49
CA THR A 366 35.72 -16.07 11.72
C THR A 366 34.84 -17.30 11.99
N GLN A 367 33.53 -17.11 12.20
CA GLN A 367 32.63 -18.21 12.53
C GLN A 367 32.31 -19.07 11.31
N LYS A 368 32.23 -20.39 11.53
CA LYS A 368 31.72 -21.34 10.53
C LYS A 368 30.28 -20.99 10.18
N GLY A 369 30.02 -20.72 8.90
CA GLY A 369 28.69 -20.29 8.41
C GLY A 369 28.50 -18.77 8.37
N SER A 370 29.57 -17.98 8.58
CA SER A 370 29.54 -16.56 8.25
C SER A 370 29.30 -16.33 6.75
N CYS A 371 28.53 -15.29 6.43
CA CYS A 371 28.43 -14.83 5.05
C CYS A 371 29.60 -13.92 4.65
N LEU A 372 30.39 -13.45 5.62
CA LEU A 372 31.53 -12.58 5.38
C LEU A 372 32.83 -13.37 5.37
N VAL A 373 33.79 -12.90 4.58
CA VAL A 373 35.18 -13.36 4.55
C VAL A 373 36.10 -12.16 4.71
N SER A 374 37.25 -12.36 5.35
CA SER A 374 38.29 -11.33 5.48
C SER A 374 39.38 -11.59 4.45
N GLU A 375 39.54 -10.68 3.51
CA GLU A 375 40.61 -10.70 2.50
C GLU A 375 41.43 -9.40 2.63
N ASN A 376 42.76 -9.53 2.76
CA ASN A 376 43.68 -8.39 2.90
C ASN A 376 43.31 -7.42 4.05
N GLY A 377 42.80 -7.94 5.17
CA GLY A 377 42.38 -7.14 6.32
C GLY A 377 41.05 -6.39 6.12
N THR A 378 40.34 -6.64 5.02
CA THR A 378 39.02 -6.06 4.73
C THR A 378 37.96 -7.15 4.64
N ASN A 379 36.85 -6.94 5.36
CA ASN A 379 35.72 -7.87 5.36
C ASN A 379 34.84 -7.60 4.12
N HIS A 380 34.41 -8.66 3.45
CA HIS A 380 33.48 -8.60 2.31
C HIS A 380 32.53 -9.79 2.33
N LEU A 381 31.38 -9.65 1.68
CA LEU A 381 30.44 -10.72 1.40
C LEU A 381 31.10 -11.75 0.50
N ASN A 382 31.15 -12.99 0.98
CA ASN A 382 31.67 -14.12 0.24
C ASN A 382 30.90 -14.27 -1.09
N ARG A 383 31.62 -14.18 -2.22
CA ARG A 383 31.05 -14.23 -3.57
C ARG A 383 30.41 -15.58 -3.92
N ARG A 384 30.73 -16.64 -3.16
CA ARG A 384 30.09 -17.96 -3.27
C ARG A 384 28.84 -18.11 -2.39
N HIS A 385 28.58 -17.15 -1.50
CA HIS A 385 27.43 -17.20 -0.60
C HIS A 385 26.12 -16.86 -1.36
N PRO A 386 24.99 -17.53 -1.07
CA PRO A 386 23.70 -17.25 -1.74
C PRO A 386 23.25 -15.78 -1.68
N TYR A 387 23.64 -15.04 -0.63
CA TYR A 387 23.34 -13.61 -0.53
C TYR A 387 24.00 -12.77 -1.62
N PHE A 388 25.15 -13.19 -2.16
CA PHE A 388 25.75 -12.47 -3.29
C PHE A 388 24.87 -12.61 -4.54
N ALA A 389 24.39 -13.82 -4.84
CA ALA A 389 23.42 -14.06 -5.90
C ALA A 389 22.12 -13.25 -5.70
N GLN A 390 21.66 -13.15 -4.46
CA GLN A 390 20.49 -12.35 -4.10
C GLN A 390 20.69 -10.87 -4.42
N VAL A 391 21.82 -10.27 -4.00
CA VAL A 391 22.12 -8.86 -4.25
C VAL A 391 22.29 -8.59 -5.74
N GLN A 392 23.01 -9.46 -6.47
CA GLN A 392 23.20 -9.32 -7.92
C GLN A 392 21.87 -9.34 -8.67
N LEU A 393 20.96 -10.27 -8.33
CA LEU A 393 19.65 -10.32 -8.95
C LEU A 393 18.78 -9.12 -8.58
N GLN A 394 18.85 -8.63 -7.34
CA GLN A 394 18.15 -7.40 -6.92
C GLN A 394 18.59 -6.19 -7.76
N LEU A 395 19.90 -6.03 -7.98
CA LEU A 395 20.46 -4.97 -8.82
C LEU A 395 19.99 -5.09 -10.27
N TRP A 396 20.10 -6.29 -10.84
CA TRP A 396 19.70 -6.56 -12.21
C TRP A 396 18.21 -6.31 -12.46
N VAL A 397 17.33 -6.79 -11.58
CA VAL A 397 15.86 -6.63 -11.71
C VAL A 397 15.43 -5.17 -11.52
N SER A 398 16.05 -4.45 -10.60
CA SER A 398 15.67 -3.06 -10.29
C SER A 398 16.33 -2.01 -11.19
N GLY A 399 17.34 -2.40 -11.97
CA GLY A 399 18.15 -1.48 -12.76
C GLY A 399 19.02 -0.52 -11.93
N LYS A 400 19.18 -0.77 -10.62
CA LYS A 400 20.04 0.04 -9.75
C LYS A 400 21.50 -0.40 -9.90
N LYS A 401 22.42 0.56 -9.79
CA LYS A 401 23.86 0.34 -10.02
C LYS A 401 24.58 -0.26 -8.81
N TRP A 402 24.05 -0.04 -7.61
CA TRP A 402 24.70 -0.45 -6.37
C TRP A 402 23.69 -0.80 -5.27
N CYS A 403 24.11 -1.72 -4.40
CA CYS A 403 23.40 -2.14 -3.20
C CYS A 403 24.38 -2.07 -2.04
N ASP A 404 24.02 -1.42 -0.94
CA ASP A 404 24.77 -1.51 0.29
C ASP A 404 24.30 -2.77 1.04
N PHE A 405 25.17 -3.76 1.15
CA PHE A 405 24.96 -4.98 1.92
C PHE A 405 25.38 -4.76 3.37
N VAL A 406 24.45 -5.00 4.29
CA VAL A 406 24.62 -4.69 5.71
C VAL A 406 24.49 -5.96 6.54
N VAL A 407 25.47 -6.20 7.41
CA VAL A 407 25.36 -7.18 8.49
C VAL A 407 25.33 -6.44 9.81
N ARG A 408 24.30 -6.68 10.62
CA ARG A 408 24.17 -6.09 11.95
C ARG A 408 24.04 -7.15 13.04
N THR A 409 24.82 -7.00 14.10
CA THR A 409 24.69 -7.74 15.36
C THR A 409 24.21 -6.81 16.49
N ILE A 410 23.93 -7.36 17.67
CA ILE A 410 23.61 -6.60 18.89
C ILE A 410 24.82 -6.45 19.83
N ALA A 411 26.04 -6.71 19.34
CA ALA A 411 27.24 -6.41 20.12
C ALA A 411 27.31 -4.92 20.48
N LYS A 412 27.96 -4.60 21.61
CA LYS A 412 28.10 -3.21 22.08
C LYS A 412 29.01 -2.36 21.19
N VAL A 413 30.04 -3.00 20.61
CA VAL A 413 31.04 -2.39 19.74
C VAL A 413 31.16 -3.20 18.46
N ASN A 414 31.63 -2.56 17.39
CA ASN A 414 31.90 -3.21 16.10
C ASN A 414 30.75 -4.16 15.67
N ASN A 415 29.53 -3.63 15.61
CA ASN A 415 28.31 -4.40 15.44
C ASN A 415 27.63 -4.17 14.08
N LEU A 416 28.27 -3.41 13.19
CA LEU A 416 27.76 -3.03 11.89
C LEU A 416 28.85 -3.21 10.84
N HIS A 417 28.57 -4.03 9.84
CA HIS A 417 29.35 -4.13 8.61
C HIS A 417 28.52 -3.56 7.46
N VAL A 418 29.15 -2.77 6.59
CA VAL A 418 28.53 -2.20 5.39
C VAL A 418 29.50 -2.34 4.22
N GLU A 419 29.09 -3.06 3.18
CA GLU A 419 29.81 -3.20 1.93
C GLU A 419 28.96 -2.66 0.78
N ARG A 420 29.53 -1.84 -0.10
CA ARG A 420 28.86 -1.46 -1.34
C ARG A 420 29.17 -2.50 -2.43
N ILE A 421 28.13 -3.15 -2.93
CA ILE A 421 28.21 -4.12 -4.01
C ILE A 421 27.68 -3.48 -5.29
N LEU A 422 28.45 -3.59 -6.37
CA LEU A 422 28.05 -3.16 -7.71
C LEU A 422 27.48 -4.34 -8.50
N LEU A 423 26.69 -4.03 -9.54
CA LEU A 423 26.23 -5.03 -10.49
C LEU A 423 27.45 -5.66 -11.18
N ASP A 424 27.49 -6.98 -11.20
CA ASP A 424 28.47 -7.81 -11.88
C ASP A 424 27.78 -8.47 -13.08
N ASP A 425 27.96 -7.86 -14.25
CA ASP A 425 27.30 -8.30 -15.49
C ASP A 425 27.75 -9.72 -15.89
N GLN A 426 29.04 -10.04 -15.70
CA GLN A 426 29.57 -11.37 -16.02
C GLN A 426 28.99 -12.45 -15.09
N TYR A 427 28.80 -12.13 -13.81
CA TYR A 427 28.09 -13.03 -12.90
C TYR A 427 26.64 -13.25 -13.35
N MET A 428 25.96 -12.18 -13.78
CA MET A 428 24.58 -12.25 -14.25
C MET A 428 24.43 -13.05 -15.55
N GLU A 429 25.33 -12.88 -16.51
CA GLU A 429 25.38 -13.66 -17.75
C GLU A 429 25.51 -15.17 -17.48
N ASN A 430 26.23 -15.54 -16.42
CA ASN A 430 26.40 -16.95 -16.03
C ASN A 430 25.18 -17.55 -15.31
N ILE A 431 24.46 -16.76 -14.52
CA ILE A 431 23.36 -17.26 -13.68
C ILE A 431 22.00 -17.26 -14.42
N LEU A 432 21.75 -16.28 -15.30
CA LEU A 432 20.47 -16.11 -15.98
C LEU A 432 20.05 -17.31 -16.85
N PRO A 433 20.93 -17.94 -17.64
CA PRO A 433 20.56 -19.13 -18.43
C PRO A 433 20.14 -20.33 -17.56
N LYS A 434 20.75 -20.46 -16.38
CA LYS A 434 20.38 -21.50 -15.40
C LYS A 434 19.02 -21.21 -14.78
N ILE A 435 18.75 -19.96 -14.41
CA ILE A 435 17.45 -19.51 -13.90
C ILE A 435 16.36 -19.74 -14.97
N HIS A 436 16.62 -19.40 -16.22
CA HIS A 436 15.72 -19.68 -17.35
C HIS A 436 15.42 -21.18 -17.47
N THR A 437 16.46 -22.02 -17.52
CA THR A 437 16.29 -23.48 -17.57
C THR A 437 15.47 -24.01 -16.39
N PHE A 438 15.73 -23.50 -15.18
CA PHE A 438 15.00 -23.86 -13.97
C PHE A 438 13.51 -23.50 -14.06
N PHE A 439 13.19 -22.31 -14.58
CA PHE A 439 11.81 -21.88 -14.77
C PHE A 439 11.07 -22.78 -15.76
N HIS A 440 11.59 -22.92 -16.97
CA HIS A 440 10.91 -23.66 -18.04
C HIS A 440 10.81 -25.17 -17.76
N LYS A 441 11.88 -25.81 -17.29
CA LYS A 441 11.87 -27.27 -17.07
C LYS A 441 11.31 -27.66 -15.70
N GLY A 442 11.30 -26.74 -14.74
CA GLY A 442 10.92 -27.01 -13.35
C GLY A 442 9.57 -26.40 -13.00
N ILE A 443 9.47 -25.08 -13.07
CA ILE A 443 8.27 -24.35 -12.63
C ILE A 443 7.10 -24.56 -13.59
N VAL A 444 7.30 -24.36 -14.89
CA VAL A 444 6.24 -24.55 -15.89
C VAL A 444 5.77 -26.00 -15.90
N SER A 445 6.69 -26.97 -15.89
CA SER A 445 6.37 -28.39 -15.76
C SER A 445 5.59 -28.73 -14.48
N GLU A 446 5.86 -28.03 -13.37
CA GLU A 446 5.16 -28.25 -12.11
C GLU A 446 3.74 -27.66 -12.14
N PHE A 447 3.53 -26.50 -12.75
CA PHE A 447 2.18 -25.96 -12.97
C PHE A 447 1.31 -26.92 -13.80
N ALA A 448 1.91 -27.60 -14.79
CA ALA A 448 1.20 -28.57 -15.61
C ALA A 448 0.97 -29.92 -14.92
N SER A 449 1.96 -30.43 -14.15
CA SER A 449 1.93 -31.80 -13.63
C SER A 449 1.56 -31.95 -12.16
N GLY A 450 1.78 -30.94 -11.31
CA GLY A 450 1.56 -31.02 -9.86
C GLY A 450 2.42 -32.05 -9.11
N ARG A 451 3.38 -32.69 -9.79
CA ARG A 451 4.12 -33.85 -9.26
C ARG A 451 4.91 -33.51 -8.00
N VAL A 452 5.55 -32.34 -7.96
CA VAL A 452 6.34 -31.90 -6.81
C VAL A 452 5.44 -31.63 -5.62
N LYS A 453 4.24 -31.07 -5.84
CA LYS A 453 3.23 -30.87 -4.79
C LYS A 453 2.88 -32.20 -4.11
N ASP A 454 2.59 -33.23 -4.90
CA ASP A 454 2.23 -34.55 -4.40
C ASP A 454 3.38 -35.18 -3.59
N ILE A 455 4.62 -35.08 -4.07
CA ILE A 455 5.81 -35.54 -3.34
C ILE A 455 5.91 -34.83 -1.98
N VAL A 456 5.71 -33.51 -1.93
CA VAL A 456 5.81 -32.74 -0.67
C VAL A 456 4.70 -33.13 0.31
N ILE A 457 3.47 -33.30 -0.17
CA ILE A 457 2.33 -33.72 0.64
C ILE A 457 2.58 -35.12 1.19
N ASN A 458 2.94 -36.07 0.33
CA ASN A 458 3.22 -37.46 0.71
C ASN A 458 4.33 -37.53 1.76
N ASN A 459 5.43 -36.80 1.58
CA ASN A 459 6.51 -36.74 2.57
C ASN A 459 6.05 -36.16 3.92
N SER A 460 5.16 -35.16 3.89
CA SER A 460 4.61 -34.55 5.11
C SER A 460 3.68 -35.52 5.84
N VAL A 461 2.86 -36.26 5.11
CA VAL A 461 1.99 -37.32 5.65
C VAL A 461 2.85 -38.44 6.26
N GLN A 462 3.83 -38.95 5.53
CA GLN A 462 4.74 -39.99 5.99
C GLN A 462 5.49 -39.58 7.26
N LYS A 463 5.98 -38.33 7.33
CA LYS A 463 6.65 -37.79 8.53
C LYS A 463 5.68 -37.72 9.72
N THR A 464 4.43 -37.35 9.48
CA THR A 464 3.41 -37.28 10.53
C THR A 464 3.05 -38.67 11.04
N MET A 465 2.82 -39.62 10.13
CA MET A 465 2.55 -41.02 10.46
C MET A 465 3.71 -41.63 11.26
N LYS A 466 4.95 -41.43 10.81
CA LYS A 466 6.15 -41.88 11.53
C LYS A 466 6.21 -41.29 12.94
N SER A 467 5.96 -39.99 13.09
CA SER A 467 5.93 -39.36 14.42
C SER A 467 4.81 -39.88 15.31
N MET A 468 3.66 -40.27 14.74
CA MET A 468 2.57 -40.90 15.49
C MET A 468 2.94 -42.32 15.92
N LEU A 469 3.54 -43.12 15.03
CA LEU A 469 4.01 -44.47 15.33
C LEU A 469 5.12 -44.45 16.39
N GLU A 470 6.11 -43.56 16.26
CA GLU A 470 7.16 -43.37 17.28
C GLU A 470 6.60 -42.97 18.65
N LYS A 471 5.45 -42.29 18.71
CA LYS A 471 4.76 -41.98 19.97
C LYS A 471 4.00 -43.18 20.55
N LEU A 472 3.56 -44.11 19.71
CA LEU A 472 2.86 -45.33 20.12
C LEU A 472 3.84 -46.43 20.56
N ASP A 473 4.99 -46.53 19.88
CA ASP A 473 6.05 -47.50 20.15
C ASP A 473 7.04 -47.02 21.24
N ALA A 474 6.91 -45.79 21.71
CA ALA A 474 7.68 -45.32 22.85
C ALA A 474 7.31 -46.18 24.07
N PRO A 475 8.28 -46.84 24.74
CA PRO A 475 7.98 -47.61 25.94
C PRO A 475 7.25 -46.70 26.93
N ALA A 476 6.23 -47.23 27.60
CA ALA A 476 5.51 -46.53 28.66
C ALA A 476 6.56 -45.87 29.56
N ARG A 477 6.73 -44.55 29.41
CA ARG A 477 7.73 -43.83 30.19
C ARG A 477 7.34 -44.07 31.62
N THR A 478 8.20 -44.69 32.41
CA THR A 478 8.21 -44.49 33.84
C THR A 478 8.26 -42.98 33.99
N ILE A 479 7.12 -42.40 34.40
CA ILE A 479 7.01 -40.98 34.67
C ILE A 479 7.94 -40.77 35.86
N LYS A 480 9.21 -40.42 35.61
CA LYS A 480 9.89 -39.50 36.51
C LYS A 480 9.15 -38.21 36.31
N GLU A 481 8.24 -37.90 37.23
CA GLU A 481 7.59 -36.61 37.31
C GLU A 481 8.73 -35.58 37.41
N ALA A 482 8.98 -34.85 36.32
CA ALA A 482 9.78 -33.65 36.41
C ALA A 482 8.98 -32.70 37.31
N ASN A 483 9.55 -32.30 38.46
CA ASN A 483 8.79 -31.60 39.50
C ASN A 483 8.18 -30.29 38.97
N PHE A 484 8.85 -29.61 38.01
CA PHE A 484 8.45 -28.28 37.54
C PHE A 484 8.65 -28.05 36.03
N PRO A 485 7.75 -28.53 35.14
CA PRO A 485 7.85 -28.27 33.71
C PRO A 485 7.46 -26.83 33.34
N CYS A 486 8.27 -26.19 32.48
CA CYS A 486 8.01 -24.84 31.99
C CYS A 486 6.76 -24.79 31.09
N GLY A 487 5.80 -23.93 31.39
CA GLY A 487 4.55 -23.80 30.62
C GLY A 487 4.67 -23.23 29.20
N ILE A 488 5.88 -22.91 28.71
CA ILE A 488 6.13 -22.38 27.36
C ILE A 488 7.07 -23.29 26.56
N CYS A 489 8.27 -23.59 27.07
CA CYS A 489 9.24 -24.42 26.35
C CYS A 489 9.14 -25.91 26.70
N ASN A 490 8.42 -26.25 27.77
CA ASN A 490 8.23 -27.62 28.26
C ASN A 490 9.51 -28.33 28.75
N ASP A 491 10.60 -27.58 28.92
CA ASP A 491 11.83 -28.01 29.60
C ASP A 491 11.67 -27.87 31.14
N GLU A 492 12.47 -28.60 31.91
CA GLU A 492 12.43 -28.61 33.38
C GLU A 492 12.99 -27.31 33.97
N CYS A 493 12.23 -26.67 34.86
CA CYS A 493 12.69 -25.56 35.68
C CYS A 493 13.45 -26.10 36.90
N GLU A 494 14.71 -25.71 37.06
CA GLU A 494 15.51 -26.07 38.23
C GLU A 494 14.94 -25.39 39.50
N GLU A 495 14.83 -26.16 40.59
CA GLU A 495 14.32 -25.68 41.89
C GLU A 495 15.31 -24.75 42.62
N SER A 496 16.61 -24.89 42.33
CA SER A 496 17.69 -24.06 42.87
C SER A 496 18.78 -23.85 41.81
N PRO A 497 18.54 -22.95 40.83
CA PRO A 497 19.50 -22.70 39.77
C PRO A 497 20.76 -22.03 40.30
N HIS A 498 21.94 -22.59 39.99
CA HIS A 498 23.24 -21.99 40.32
C HIS A 498 23.60 -20.78 39.43
N ASP A 499 23.00 -20.69 38.24
CA ASP A 499 23.20 -19.63 37.24
C ASP A 499 21.95 -18.74 37.13
N GLU A 500 22.14 -17.41 37.09
CA GLU A 500 21.02 -16.45 36.95
C GLU A 500 20.18 -16.66 35.68
N ASP A 501 20.78 -17.21 34.62
CA ASP A 501 20.15 -17.51 33.34
C ASP A 501 19.15 -18.68 33.40
N LYS A 502 19.16 -19.45 34.49
CA LYS A 502 18.26 -20.59 34.72
C LYS A 502 17.14 -20.29 35.73
N ASN A 503 17.01 -19.03 36.13
CA ASN A 503 15.95 -18.62 37.05
C ASN A 503 14.55 -18.90 36.49
N SER A 504 13.69 -19.37 37.38
CA SER A 504 12.31 -19.76 37.09
C SER A 504 11.34 -19.03 38.04
N ILE A 505 10.11 -18.82 37.60
CA ILE A 505 9.03 -18.20 38.38
C ILE A 505 7.75 -19.03 38.29
N GLY A 506 7.09 -19.24 39.43
CA GLY A 506 5.79 -19.88 39.52
C GLY A 506 4.64 -18.88 39.34
N CYS A 507 3.60 -19.26 38.60
CA CYS A 507 2.38 -18.47 38.45
C CYS A 507 1.40 -18.73 39.59
N ASP A 508 1.06 -17.73 40.39
CA ASP A 508 0.14 -17.84 41.55
C ASP A 508 -1.32 -18.17 41.20
N SER A 509 -1.63 -18.36 39.92
CA SER A 509 -2.99 -18.63 39.44
C SER A 509 -3.16 -19.96 38.75
N CYS A 510 -2.08 -20.59 38.29
CA CYS A 510 -2.16 -21.91 37.66
C CYS A 510 -1.07 -22.87 38.15
N ASP A 511 -0.26 -22.44 39.12
CA ASP A 511 0.83 -23.19 39.76
C ASP A 511 1.83 -23.81 38.77
N ARG A 512 1.90 -23.27 37.56
CA ARG A 512 2.88 -23.65 36.54
C ARG A 512 4.12 -22.78 36.65
N TRP A 513 5.27 -23.41 36.38
CA TRP A 513 6.57 -22.77 36.36
C TRP A 513 6.93 -22.24 34.98
N PHE A 514 7.75 -21.20 34.93
CA PHE A 514 8.21 -20.56 33.70
C PHE A 514 9.64 -20.05 33.86
N HIS A 515 10.51 -20.30 32.87
CA HIS A 515 11.83 -19.66 32.83
C HIS A 515 11.70 -18.14 32.66
N TYR A 516 12.57 -17.36 33.31
CA TYR A 516 12.59 -15.90 33.19
C TYR A 516 12.62 -15.45 31.73
N PHE A 517 13.49 -16.03 30.91
CA PHE A 517 13.57 -15.70 29.48
C PHE A 517 12.28 -16.04 28.70
N CYS A 518 11.57 -17.10 29.09
CA CYS A 518 10.34 -17.54 28.43
C CYS A 518 9.19 -16.54 28.66
N VAL A 519 9.20 -15.84 29.79
CA VAL A 519 8.19 -14.83 30.16
C VAL A 519 8.69 -13.38 30.08
N GLY A 520 9.93 -13.18 29.59
CA GLY A 520 10.51 -11.84 29.39
C GLY A 520 10.90 -11.12 30.68
N ILE A 521 11.27 -11.88 31.71
CA ILE A 521 11.84 -11.37 32.96
C ILE A 521 13.37 -11.36 32.82
N HIS A 522 14.00 -10.30 33.29
CA HIS A 522 15.45 -10.05 33.16
C HIS A 522 16.19 -10.16 34.50
N GLY A 523 15.50 -10.34 35.63
CA GLY A 523 16.07 -10.57 36.96
C GLY A 523 16.27 -9.32 37.81
N GLU A 524 16.18 -8.13 37.19
CA GLU A 524 16.31 -6.83 37.88
C GLU A 524 14.97 -6.23 38.33
N GLU A 525 13.86 -6.89 38.05
CA GLU A 525 12.55 -6.29 38.25
C GLU A 525 12.21 -6.06 39.74
N PRO A 526 11.67 -4.88 40.12
CA PRO A 526 11.43 -4.52 41.51
C PRO A 526 10.48 -5.45 42.27
N PHE A 527 9.61 -6.17 41.56
CA PHE A 527 8.67 -7.10 42.18
C PHE A 527 9.36 -8.37 42.67
N LEU A 528 10.48 -8.79 42.07
CA LEU A 528 11.25 -9.96 42.50
C LEU A 528 11.89 -9.76 43.88
N ARG A 529 12.17 -8.51 44.26
CA ARG A 529 12.76 -8.15 45.57
C ARG A 529 11.74 -8.01 46.71
N ARG A 530 10.44 -8.10 46.40
CA ARG A 530 9.35 -7.94 47.39
C ARG A 530 8.86 -9.30 47.86
N ARG A 531 8.95 -9.59 49.17
CA ARG A 531 8.54 -10.89 49.78
C ARG A 531 7.07 -11.31 49.58
N LYS A 532 6.20 -10.44 49.04
CA LYS A 532 4.75 -10.70 48.87
C LYS A 532 4.23 -10.19 47.51
N SER A 533 5.05 -10.21 46.47
CA SER A 533 4.60 -9.86 45.13
C SER A 533 3.88 -11.06 44.49
N SER A 534 2.66 -10.84 43.99
CA SER A 534 1.97 -11.86 43.20
C SER A 534 2.35 -11.72 41.72
N TRP A 535 2.72 -12.81 41.07
CA TRP A 535 2.98 -12.88 39.64
C TRP A 535 2.04 -13.86 38.92
N LYS A 536 1.54 -13.45 37.75
CA LYS A 536 0.63 -14.25 36.91
C LYS A 536 1.15 -14.32 35.49
N CYS A 537 1.13 -15.53 34.91
CA CYS A 537 1.53 -15.75 33.52
C CYS A 537 0.58 -15.04 32.53
N ASN A 538 1.04 -14.87 31.28
CA ASN A 538 0.28 -14.16 30.24
C ASN A 538 -1.13 -14.75 29.99
N THR A 539 -1.27 -16.06 30.14
CA THR A 539 -2.55 -16.78 29.97
C THR A 539 -3.52 -16.52 31.13
N CYS A 540 -3.02 -16.43 32.36
CA CYS A 540 -3.84 -16.13 33.53
C CYS A 540 -4.13 -14.62 33.67
N SER A 541 -3.21 -13.77 33.22
CA SER A 541 -3.38 -12.31 33.19
C SER A 541 -4.45 -11.86 32.18
N SER A 542 -4.53 -12.53 31.02
CA SER A 542 -5.54 -12.24 29.98
C SER A 542 -6.97 -12.60 30.40
N LYS A 543 -7.17 -13.69 31.16
CA LYS A 543 -8.49 -14.07 31.72
C LYS A 543 -9.06 -13.03 32.69
N LEU A 544 -8.20 -12.33 33.45
CA LEU A 544 -8.62 -11.23 34.35
C LEU A 544 -9.06 -9.96 33.59
N LYS A 545 -8.48 -9.68 32.44
CA LYS A 545 -8.89 -8.53 31.59
C LYS A 545 -10.24 -8.78 30.91
N ALA A 546 -10.54 -10.03 30.55
CA ALA A 546 -11.84 -10.42 30.01
C ALA A 546 -12.96 -10.31 31.06
N CYS A 547 -12.71 -10.71 32.30
CA CYS A 547 -13.72 -10.71 33.37
C CYS A 547 -14.05 -9.32 33.93
N LYS A 548 -13.15 -8.34 33.80
CA LYS A 548 -13.43 -6.93 34.22
C LYS A 548 -14.31 -6.15 33.23
N ARG A 549 -14.43 -6.59 31.97
CA ARG A 549 -15.29 -5.93 30.96
C ARG A 549 -16.77 -6.33 31.05
N THR A 550 -17.10 -7.41 31.74
CA THR A 550 -18.46 -7.94 31.88
C THR A 550 -19.19 -7.48 33.15
N ARG A 551 -18.60 -6.58 33.96
CA ARG A 551 -19.21 -5.99 35.16
C ARG A 551 -19.48 -4.47 35.08
N GLN A 552 -19.41 -3.90 33.88
CA GLN A 552 -19.92 -2.56 33.59
C GLN A 552 -20.80 -2.63 32.34
N VAL A 553 -22.00 -3.16 32.52
CA VAL A 553 -23.18 -2.87 31.71
C VAL A 553 -24.33 -2.68 32.69
#